data_AF-A0AAE7NJS2-F1
#
_entry.id   AF-A0AAE7NJS2-F1
#
_cell.length_a   1.000
_cell.length_b   1.000
_cell.length_c   1.000
_cell.angle_alpha   90.00
_cell.angle_beta   90.00
_cell.angle_gamma   90.00
#
_symmetry.space_group_name_H-M   'P 1'
#
loop_
_entity.id
_entity.type
_entity.pdbx_description
1 polymer ?
#
loop_
_entity_poly.entity_id
_entity_poly.type
_entity_poly.pdbx_seq_one_letter_code
_entity_poly.pdbx_strand_id
1 'polypeptide(L)' 'MIGNAPSLSRFVVRMGSLGWMVYDRERKGPALIGSEWAANLTKEQAERALHILSLSAGKQTG' A
#
# COMPACT_ATOMS: atom_id res chain seq x y z
N MET A 1 -21.24 16.86 13.63
CA MET A 1 -19.77 16.77 13.67
C MET A 1 -19.34 15.64 12.74
N ILE A 2 -19.03 15.93 11.48
CA ILE A 2 -18.48 14.91 10.56
C ILE A 2 -16.98 14.88 10.80
N GLY A 3 -16.57 14.10 11.81
CA GLY A 3 -15.17 13.80 12.04
C GLY A 3 -14.69 12.90 10.93
N ASN A 4 -13.97 13.50 9.98
CA ASN A 4 -13.11 12.87 8.98
C ASN A 4 -12.51 11.56 9.52
N ALA A 5 -13.14 10.42 9.22
CA ALA A 5 -12.54 9.12 9.49
C ALA A 5 -11.17 9.16 8.80
N PRO A 6 -10.06 8.85 9.50
CA PRO A 6 -8.74 8.96 8.90
C PRO A 6 -8.80 8.14 7.63
N SER A 7 -8.55 8.79 6.48
CA SER A 7 -8.48 8.18 5.16
C SER A 7 -7.86 6.79 5.33
N LEU A 8 -8.68 5.75 5.33
CA LEU A 8 -8.24 4.39 5.60
C LEU A 8 -7.26 4.09 4.48
N SER A 9 -5.96 4.19 4.76
CA SER A 9 -4.91 4.29 3.73
C SER A 9 -5.17 3.25 2.65
N ARG A 10 -5.24 3.69 1.39
CA ARG A 10 -5.53 2.82 0.25
C ARG A 10 -4.64 1.58 0.26
N PHE A 11 -3.39 1.78 0.66
CA PHE A 11 -2.37 0.76 0.76
C PHE A 11 -2.16 0.33 2.22
N VAL A 12 -1.97 -0.97 2.44
CA VAL A 12 -1.67 -1.56 3.76
C VAL A 12 -0.73 -2.75 3.63
N VAL A 13 0.23 -2.91 4.54
CA VAL A 13 1.10 -4.09 4.58
C VAL A 13 0.35 -5.25 5.24
N ARG A 14 0.36 -6.43 4.60
CA ARG A 14 -0.20 -7.67 5.17
C ARG A 14 0.58 -8.92 4.74
N MET A 15 0.51 -9.97 5.55
CA MET A 15 1.07 -11.28 5.22
C MET A 15 0.12 -12.05 4.27
N GLY A 16 0.67 -12.61 3.20
CA GLY A 16 0.02 -13.54 2.29
C GLY A 16 0.51 -14.97 2.47
N SER A 17 0.14 -15.86 1.54
CA SER A 17 0.55 -17.28 1.59
C SER A 17 2.03 -17.52 1.30
N LEU A 18 2.65 -16.68 0.47
CA LEU A 18 4.04 -16.83 0.02
C LEU A 18 5.00 -15.80 0.64
N GLY A 19 4.47 -14.76 1.28
CA GLY A 19 5.28 -13.66 1.83
C GLY A 19 4.43 -12.43 2.16
N TRP A 20 5.10 -11.35 2.52
CA TRP A 20 4.45 -10.06 2.77
C TRP A 20 4.06 -9.37 1.46
N MET A 21 3.08 -8.50 1.52
CA MET A 21 2.64 -7.69 0.39
C MET A 21 2.16 -6.31 0.84
N VAL A 22 2.16 -5.35 -0.09
CA VAL A 22 1.35 -4.14 0.04
C VAL A 22 0.02 -4.41 -0.65
N TYR A 23 -1.06 -4.44 0.11
CA TYR A 23 -2.42 -4.63 -0.38
C TYR A 23 -3.04 -3.29 -0.74
N ASP A 24 -3.48 -3.17 -1.99
CA ASP A 24 -4.29 -2.07 -2.49
C ASP A 24 -5.77 -2.42 -2.27
N ARG A 25 -6.42 -1.68 -1.35
CA ARG A 25 -7.82 -1.88 -0.99
C ARG A 25 -8.77 -1.61 -2.15
N GLU A 26 -8.43 -0.73 -3.06
CA GLU A 26 -9.26 -0.40 -4.22
C GLU A 26 -9.19 -1.52 -5.27
N ARG A 27 -7.99 -2.07 -5.51
CA ARG A 27 -7.79 -3.20 -6.43
C ARG A 27 -8.15 -4.56 -5.83
N LYS A 28 -8.30 -4.62 -4.50
CA LYS A 28 -8.53 -5.84 -3.73
C LYS A 28 -7.46 -6.90 -3.96
N GLY A 29 -6.20 -6.46 -4.05
CA GLY A 29 -5.05 -7.32 -4.33
C GLY A 29 -3.72 -6.61 -4.07
N PRO A 30 -2.58 -7.21 -4.46
CA PRO A 30 -1.29 -6.55 -4.37
C PRO A 30 -1.29 -5.21 -5.12
N ALA A 31 -0.63 -4.21 -4.54
CA ALA A 31 -0.37 -2.95 -5.19
C ALA A 31 0.58 -3.15 -6.38
N LEU A 32 0.37 -2.39 -7.44
CA LEU A 32 1.28 -2.34 -8.58
C LEU A 32 2.26 -1.18 -8.36
N ILE A 33 3.56 -1.45 -8.36
CA ILE A 33 4.61 -0.44 -8.27
C ILE A 33 5.38 -0.48 -9.58
N GLY A 34 5.17 0.53 -10.42
CA GLY A 34 5.65 0.50 -11.80
C GLY A 34 4.99 -0.65 -12.57
N SER A 35 5.77 -1.69 -12.91
CA SER A 35 5.29 -2.90 -13.59
C SER A 35 5.30 -4.14 -12.69
N GLU A 36 5.70 -4.02 -11.42
CA GLU A 36 5.87 -5.17 -10.52
C GLU A 36 4.81 -5.19 -9.42
N TRP A 37 4.38 -6.40 -9.06
CA TRP A 37 3.46 -6.62 -7.95
C TRP A 37 4.22 -6.52 -6.63
N ALA A 38 3.72 -5.71 -5.70
CA ALA A 38 4.23 -5.63 -4.34
C ALA A 38 3.80 -6.84 -3.50
N ALA A 39 4.16 -8.05 -3.93
CA ALA A 39 3.84 -9.33 -3.31
C ALA A 39 5.10 -10.20 -3.19
N ASN A 40 5.01 -11.27 -2.39
CA ASN A 40 6.14 -12.18 -2.13
C ASN A 40 7.39 -11.46 -1.58
N LEU A 41 7.15 -10.45 -0.73
CA LEU A 41 8.19 -9.61 -0.15
C LEU A 41 8.58 -10.10 1.24
N THR A 42 9.76 -9.68 1.71
CA THR A 42 10.00 -9.62 3.15
C THR A 42 9.16 -8.50 3.77
N LYS A 43 9.01 -8.51 5.09
CA LYS A 43 8.28 -7.46 5.81
C LYS A 43 8.89 -6.08 5.54
N GLU A 44 10.21 -5.99 5.60
CA GLU A 44 10.97 -4.75 5.41
C GLU A 44 10.83 -4.21 3.99
N GLN A 45 10.80 -5.10 2.98
CA GLN A 45 10.53 -4.73 1.60
C GLN A 45 9.10 -4.20 1.43
N ALA A 46 8.11 -4.84 2.05
CA ALA A 46 6.72 -4.39 2.01
C ALA A 46 6.52 -3.03 2.69
N GLU A 47 7.20 -2.77 3.81
CA GLU A 47 7.18 -1.48 4.50
C GLU A 47 7.82 -0.37 3.65
N ARG A 48 8.97 -0.63 3.01
CA ARG A 48 9.59 0.32 2.07
C ARG A 48 8.67 0.62 0.88
N ALA A 49 8.03 -0.41 0.32
CA ALA A 49 7.07 -0.27 -0.77
C ALA A 49 5.85 0.59 -0.37
N LEU A 50 5.31 0.38 0.83
CA LEU A 50 4.21 1.20 1.37
C LEU A 50 4.64 2.67 1.53
N HIS A 51 5.87 2.92 1.97
CA HIS A 51 6.39 4.28 2.12
C HIS A 51 6.49 4.99 0.76
N ILE A 52 7.02 4.33 -0.27
CA ILE A 52 7.08 4.86 -1.65
C ILE A 52 5.67 5.20 -2.16
N LEU A 53 4.71 4.28 -1.97
CA LEU A 53 3.32 4.48 -2.39
C LEU A 53 2.65 5.65 -1.63
N SER A 54 2.90 5.77 -0.33
CA SER A 54 2.37 6.85 0.50
C SER A 54 2.93 8.22 0.10
N LEU A 55 4.22 8.29 -0.25
CA LEU A 55 4.85 9.51 -0.76
C LEU A 55 4.31 9.89 -2.14
N SER A 56 4.01 8.91 -3.00
CA SER A 56 3.39 9.16 -4.31
C SER A 56 1.93 9.63 -4.19
N ALA A 57 1.17 9.08 -3.24
CA ALA A 57 -0.21 9.45 -2.98
C ALA A 57 -0.33 10.83 -2.30
N GLY A 58 0.70 11.26 -1.56
CA GLY A 58 0.79 12.59 -0.96
C GLY A 58 1.10 13.73 -1.93
N LYS A 59 1.41 13.46 -3.22
CA LYS A 59 1.60 14.47 -4.28
C LYS A 59 0.33 14.75 -5.10
N GLN A 60 -0.84 14.74 -4.44
CA GLN A 60 -2.12 15.16 -5.04
C GLN A 60 -2.82 16.20 -4.15
N THR A 61 -2.12 17.29 -3.83
CA THR A 61 -2.75 18.56 -3.44
C THR A 61 -1.98 19.68 -4.14
N GLY A 62 -2.41 19.97 -5.38
CA GLY A 62 -2.28 21.30 -5.97
C GLY A 62 -3.56 22.07 -5.72
#